data_AF-A0A8C3JXB7-F1
#
_entry.id   AF-A0A8C3JXB7-F1
#
_cell.length_a   1.000
_cell.length_b   1.000
_cell.length_c   1.000
_cell.angle_alpha   90.00
_cell.angle_beta   90.00
_cell.angle_gamma   90.00
#
_symmetry.space_group_name_H-M   'P 1'
#
loop_
_entity.id
_entity.type
_entity.pdbx_description
1 polymer ?
#
loop_
_entity_poly.entity_id
_entity_poly.type
_entity_poly.pdbx_seq_one_letter_code
_entity_poly.pdbx_strand_id
1 'polypeptide(L)'
;MAALGRLWAPALGGRFSLLQQAAACPPQLRAASVFSSCLELPLGSRLSLRSRPFIGSHPSFRAAGGHPGPLSPWNHQQVRTKARGNEYQPNNRKRKRTHGWIKRISTPGGIEVILRRMLKGRKSLTH
;
A
#
# COMPACT_ATOMS: atom_id res chain seq x y z
N MET A 1 46.21 -34.57 28.61
CA MET A 1 44.87 -34.51 29.23
C MET A 1 43.82 -34.84 28.17
N ALA A 2 43.00 -35.83 28.51
CA ALA A 2 41.84 -36.43 27.86
C ALA A 2 41.27 -35.86 26.53
N ALA A 3 41.08 -36.77 25.58
CA ALA A 3 40.28 -36.66 24.38
C ALA A 3 38.77 -36.75 24.67
N LEU A 4 37.95 -35.96 23.95
CA LEU A 4 36.51 -36.13 23.74
C LEU A 4 36.20 -35.48 22.37
N GLY A 5 35.88 -36.16 21.27
CA GLY A 5 35.15 -37.42 21.14
C GLY A 5 33.64 -37.18 21.12
N ARG A 6 33.10 -36.60 20.04
CA ARG A 6 31.67 -36.71 19.68
C ARG A 6 31.51 -36.89 18.18
N LEU A 7 31.78 -38.11 17.76
CA LEU A 7 31.22 -38.75 16.57
C LEU A 7 29.69 -38.68 16.67
N TRP A 8 29.00 -38.16 15.66
CA TRP A 8 27.55 -38.31 15.54
C TRP A 8 27.23 -39.18 14.33
N ALA A 9 26.83 -40.42 14.59
CA ALA A 9 25.95 -41.28 13.77
C ALA A 9 25.92 -42.67 14.44
N PRO A 10 24.96 -43.58 14.15
CA PRO A 10 23.72 -43.44 13.36
C PRO A 10 22.48 -43.97 14.13
N ALA A 11 21.27 -43.72 13.61
CA ALA A 11 20.13 -44.59 13.92
C ALA A 11 19.33 -44.85 12.64
N LEU A 12 19.45 -46.09 12.19
CA LEU A 12 18.62 -46.74 11.18
C LEU A 12 17.19 -46.84 11.71
N GLY A 13 16.19 -46.57 10.86
CA GLY A 13 14.81 -46.95 11.19
C GLY A 13 13.80 -46.29 10.28
N GLY A 14 13.17 -47.08 9.41
CA GLY A 14 11.90 -46.71 8.78
C GLY A 14 11.91 -46.68 7.28
N ARG A 15 12.05 -47.87 6.66
CA ARG A 15 11.53 -48.13 5.31
C ARG A 15 10.00 -48.10 5.40
N PHE A 16 9.36 -46.98 5.09
CA PHE A 16 7.93 -46.97 4.77
C PHE A 16 7.78 -47.15 3.26
N SER A 17 7.54 -48.39 2.88
CA SER A 17 7.18 -48.79 1.52
C SER A 17 5.84 -48.16 1.11
N LEU A 18 5.87 -47.52 -0.06
CA LEU A 18 4.93 -47.73 -1.16
C LEU A 18 3.42 -47.85 -0.82
N LEU A 19 2.71 -46.73 -0.94
CA LEU A 19 1.32 -46.64 -1.43
C LEU A 19 1.00 -45.14 -1.52
N GLN A 20 0.43 -44.53 -2.55
CA GLN A 20 -0.02 -44.93 -3.86
C GLN A 20 -0.29 -43.60 -4.57
N GLN A 21 0.12 -43.53 -5.83
CA GLN A 21 -0.23 -42.43 -6.73
C GLN A 21 -1.74 -42.50 -6.96
N ALA A 22 -2.47 -41.44 -6.63
CA ALA A 22 -3.84 -41.25 -7.04
C ALA A 22 -3.93 -39.98 -7.88
N ALA A 23 -4.11 -40.23 -9.19
CA ALA A 23 -4.72 -39.41 -10.22
C ALA A 23 -4.58 -37.88 -10.13
N ALA A 24 -3.79 -37.37 -11.07
CA ALA A 24 -3.92 -36.02 -11.60
C ALA A 24 -5.36 -35.77 -12.09
N CYS A 25 -5.96 -34.66 -11.65
CA CYS A 25 -7.09 -34.02 -12.34
C CYS A 25 -6.79 -32.54 -12.57
N PRO A 26 -6.24 -32.16 -13.73
CA PRO A 26 -6.52 -30.85 -14.33
C PRO A 26 -7.59 -31.02 -15.44
N PRO A 27 -8.18 -29.95 -15.98
CA PRO A 27 -8.61 -28.67 -15.39
C PRO A 27 -10.12 -28.44 -15.64
N GLN A 28 -10.79 -27.57 -14.87
CA GLN A 28 -12.11 -27.06 -15.27
C GLN A 28 -12.00 -25.57 -15.58
N LEU A 29 -11.70 -25.27 -16.84
CA LEU A 29 -11.83 -23.95 -17.42
C LEU A 29 -13.32 -23.62 -17.54
N ARG A 30 -13.83 -22.77 -16.65
CA ARG A 30 -15.14 -22.14 -16.86
C ARG A 30 -14.98 -21.00 -17.86
N ALA A 31 -15.19 -21.35 -19.12
CA ALA A 31 -15.57 -20.40 -20.14
C ALA A 31 -16.97 -19.87 -19.79
N ALA A 32 -17.07 -18.58 -19.45
CA ALA A 32 -18.33 -17.86 -19.47
C ALA A 32 -18.21 -16.79 -20.56
N SER A 33 -18.99 -17.04 -21.60
CA SER A 33 -19.36 -16.21 -22.74
C SER A 33 -19.20 -14.70 -22.56
N VAL A 34 -18.44 -14.10 -23.47
CA VAL A 34 -18.65 -12.72 -23.93
C VAL A 34 -19.86 -12.75 -24.87
N PHE A 35 -20.98 -12.15 -24.48
CA PHE A 35 -21.99 -11.57 -25.37
C PHE A 35 -22.65 -10.44 -24.56
N SER A 36 -22.26 -9.20 -24.83
CA SER A 36 -22.98 -8.31 -25.74
C SER A 36 -24.33 -7.90 -25.15
N SER A 37 -24.32 -6.81 -24.40
CA SER A 37 -25.44 -5.88 -24.38
C SER A 37 -24.93 -4.56 -24.94
N CYS A 38 -25.05 -4.45 -26.25
CA CYS A 38 -25.24 -3.17 -26.93
C CYS A 38 -26.44 -2.44 -26.32
N LEU A 39 -26.51 -1.13 -26.59
CA LEU A 39 -27.53 -0.13 -26.22
C LEU A 39 -27.23 0.59 -24.90
N GLU A 40 -27.09 1.93 -24.81
CA GLU A 40 -27.18 3.01 -25.79
C GLU A 40 -26.33 4.18 -25.31
N LEU A 41 -25.78 4.93 -26.27
CA LEU A 41 -25.35 6.30 -26.09
C LEU A 41 -26.61 7.19 -26.03
N PRO A 42 -26.70 8.12 -25.08
CA PRO A 42 -27.27 9.43 -25.39
C PRO A 42 -26.12 10.42 -25.54
N LEU A 43 -26.04 10.99 -26.74
CA LEU A 43 -25.43 12.28 -27.00
C LEU A 43 -25.79 13.26 -25.88
N GLY A 44 -24.83 13.52 -25.00
CA GLY A 44 -24.88 14.56 -23.98
C GLY A 44 -23.87 15.65 -24.31
N SER A 45 -23.95 16.21 -25.51
CA SER A 45 -23.29 17.46 -25.84
C SER A 45 -23.85 18.56 -24.95
N ARG A 46 -22.99 19.17 -24.14
CA ARG A 46 -22.90 20.62 -23.96
C ARG A 46 -21.73 20.94 -23.04
N LEU A 47 -20.62 21.25 -23.69
CA LEU A 47 -19.66 22.22 -23.18
C LEU A 47 -20.43 23.51 -22.86
N SER A 48 -20.91 23.64 -21.63
CA SER A 48 -21.30 24.94 -21.11
C SER A 48 -20.05 25.52 -20.46
N LEU A 49 -19.21 26.14 -21.29
CA LEU A 49 -18.29 27.16 -20.84
C LEU A 49 -19.18 28.27 -20.25
N ARG A 50 -19.47 28.19 -18.97
CA ARG A 50 -20.12 29.28 -18.26
C ARG A 50 -19.07 30.36 -18.09
N SER A 51 -19.03 31.27 -19.06
CA SER A 51 -18.38 32.57 -18.96
C SER A 51 -18.79 33.19 -17.62
N ARG A 52 -17.89 33.16 -16.64
CA ARG A 52 -18.12 33.84 -15.36
C ARG A 52 -17.94 35.33 -15.65
N PRO A 53 -18.94 36.19 -15.41
CA PRO A 53 -18.73 37.62 -15.52
C PRO A 53 -17.73 38.03 -14.44
N PHE A 54 -16.63 38.63 -14.87
CA PHE A 54 -15.66 39.28 -14.00
C PHE A 54 -16.30 40.56 -13.45
N ILE A 55 -17.18 40.41 -12.45
CA ILE A 55 -17.67 41.55 -11.67
C ILE A 55 -16.61 41.80 -10.59
N GLY A 56 -15.64 42.64 -10.97
CA GLY A 56 -14.76 43.31 -10.02
C GLY A 56 -15.61 44.15 -9.08
N SER A 57 -15.90 43.61 -7.91
CA SER A 57 -16.29 44.39 -6.74
C SER A 57 -15.07 44.45 -5.84
N HIS A 58 -14.26 45.48 -6.04
CA HIS A 58 -13.26 45.84 -5.04
C HIS A 58 -14.02 46.18 -3.76
N PRO A 59 -13.82 45.49 -2.64
CA PRO A 59 -14.32 46.00 -1.38
C PRO A 59 -13.56 47.30 -1.11
N SER A 60 -14.27 48.42 -1.19
CA SER A 60 -13.84 49.69 -0.61
C SER A 60 -13.67 49.42 0.88
N PHE A 61 -12.43 49.18 1.30
CA PHE A 61 -12.06 49.08 2.69
C PHE A 61 -12.31 50.45 3.31
N ARG A 62 -13.49 50.62 3.92
CA ARG A 62 -13.75 51.69 4.88
C ARG A 62 -12.72 51.51 6.00
N ALA A 63 -11.74 52.39 6.03
CA ALA A 63 -10.89 52.60 7.20
C ALA A 63 -11.77 53.23 8.30
N ALA A 64 -12.58 52.41 8.96
CA ALA A 64 -13.12 52.76 10.26
C ALA A 64 -11.97 52.56 11.25
N GLY A 65 -11.53 53.65 11.88
CA GLY A 65 -10.52 53.63 12.93
C GLY A 65 -10.95 52.71 14.06
N GLY A 66 -10.40 51.50 14.08
CA GLY A 66 -10.46 50.60 15.22
C GLY A 66 -9.43 51.04 16.23
N HIS A 67 -9.89 51.64 17.33
CA HIS A 67 -9.07 51.80 18.53
C HIS A 67 -8.45 50.43 18.89
N PRO A 68 -7.15 50.35 19.21
CA PRO A 68 -6.62 49.16 19.85
C PRO A 68 -7.22 49.12 21.27
N GLY A 69 -8.35 48.43 21.43
CA GLY A 69 -8.84 48.07 22.76
C GLY A 69 -7.74 47.29 23.48
N PRO A 70 -7.64 47.42 24.82
CA PRO A 70 -6.61 46.73 25.59
C PRO A 70 -6.68 45.22 25.29
N LEU A 71 -5.56 44.67 24.82
CA LEU A 71 -5.42 43.24 24.54
C LEU A 71 -5.72 42.48 25.83
N SER A 72 -6.87 41.80 25.87
CA SER A 72 -7.27 41.00 27.02
C SER A 72 -6.18 39.95 27.34
N PRO A 73 -5.70 39.84 28.60
CA PRO A 73 -4.68 38.86 28.98
C PRO A 73 -5.09 37.40 28.78
N TRP A 74 -6.37 37.16 28.48
CA TRP A 74 -6.97 35.85 28.24
C TRP A 74 -7.06 35.46 26.77
N ASN A 75 -6.52 36.27 25.84
CA ASN A 75 -6.39 35.90 24.43
C ASN A 75 -5.20 34.96 24.22
N HIS A 76 -5.24 33.78 24.83
CA HIS A 76 -4.34 32.69 24.46
C HIS A 76 -4.76 32.18 23.08
N GLN A 77 -4.19 32.76 22.03
CA GLN A 77 -4.42 32.28 20.68
C GLN A 77 -3.86 30.86 20.58
N GLN A 78 -4.76 29.87 20.47
CA GLN A 78 -4.37 28.47 20.38
C GLN A 78 -3.46 28.25 19.17
N VAL A 79 -2.20 27.89 19.41
CA VAL A 79 -1.25 27.55 18.35
C VAL A 79 -1.64 26.19 17.78
N ARG A 80 -2.36 26.19 16.65
CA ARG A 80 -2.71 24.96 15.94
C ARG A 80 -1.49 24.43 15.18
N THR A 81 -0.97 23.27 15.58
CA THR A 81 0.10 22.59 14.84
C THR A 81 -0.38 22.13 13.46
N LYS A 82 0.55 21.98 12.51
CA LYS A 82 0.24 21.40 11.19
C LYS A 82 -0.38 20.01 11.36
N ALA A 83 -1.44 19.73 10.62
CA ALA A 83 -2.05 18.42 10.58
C ALA A 83 -1.07 17.39 10.01
N ARG A 84 -0.94 16.25 10.69
CA ARG A 84 -0.28 15.04 10.18
C ARG A 84 -1.29 14.22 9.37
N GLY A 85 -0.85 13.28 8.55
CA GLY A 85 -1.74 12.42 7.75
C GLY A 85 -1.43 12.37 6.24
N ASN A 86 -0.46 13.15 5.75
CA ASN A 86 -0.01 13.11 4.36
C ASN A 86 1.32 12.34 4.18
N GLU A 87 1.71 11.50 5.15
CA GLU A 87 3.00 10.79 5.17
C GLU A 87 3.14 9.82 4.00
N TYR A 88 2.06 9.12 3.65
CA TYR A 88 2.04 8.23 2.50
C TYR A 88 1.57 8.98 1.27
N GLN A 89 2.51 9.30 0.39
CA GLN A 89 2.24 9.71 -0.98
C GLN A 89 2.54 8.54 -1.92
N PRO A 90 1.53 8.00 -2.66
CA PRO A 90 1.70 6.79 -3.45
C PRO A 90 2.64 7.05 -4.63
N ASN A 91 3.79 6.37 -4.62
CA ASN A 91 4.72 6.37 -5.74
C ASN A 91 5.25 4.94 -5.98
N ASN A 92 4.89 4.37 -7.13
CA ASN A 92 5.24 2.98 -7.48
C ASN A 92 6.75 2.75 -7.60
N ARG A 93 7.49 3.70 -8.18
CA ARG A 93 8.95 3.59 -8.33
C ARG A 93 9.64 3.54 -6.98
N LYS A 94 9.24 4.40 -6.03
CA LYS A 94 9.74 4.38 -4.64
C LYS A 94 9.37 3.06 -3.97
N ARG A 95 8.11 2.63 -4.06
CA ARG A 95 7.61 1.40 -3.44
C ARG A 95 8.40 0.16 -3.87
N LYS A 96 8.64 -0.03 -5.17
CA LYS A 96 9.35 -1.21 -5.70
C LYS A 96 10.85 -1.17 -5.41
N ARG A 97 11.48 0.02 -5.36
CA ARG A 97 12.89 0.15 -4.97
C ARG A 97 13.15 -0.13 -3.49
N THR A 98 12.27 0.31 -2.62
CA THR A 98 12.46 0.17 -1.16
C THR A 98 11.96 -1.17 -0.64
N HIS A 99 10.85 -1.69 -1.20
CA HIS A 99 10.17 -2.86 -0.63
C HIS A 99 9.97 -4.02 -1.62
N GLY A 100 10.50 -3.93 -2.83
CA GLY A 100 10.39 -4.98 -3.84
C GLY A 100 11.32 -6.17 -3.58
N TRP A 101 11.11 -7.23 -4.35
CA TRP A 101 11.86 -8.48 -4.30
C TRP A 101 13.38 -8.30 -4.38
N ILE A 102 13.85 -7.57 -5.41
CA ILE A 102 15.28 -7.36 -5.66
C ILE A 102 15.99 -6.76 -4.44
N LYS A 103 15.35 -5.79 -3.76
CA LYS A 103 15.94 -5.15 -2.58
C LYS A 103 16.01 -6.08 -1.37
N ARG A 104 15.12 -7.07 -1.29
CA ARG A 104 15.12 -8.06 -0.19
C ARG A 104 16.20 -9.12 -0.41
N ILE A 105 16.34 -9.64 -1.62
CA ILE A 105 17.36 -10.65 -1.91
C ILE A 105 18.79 -10.09 -1.91
N SER A 106 18.97 -8.78 -2.10
CA SER A 106 20.29 -8.16 -2.14
C SER A 106 21.01 -8.10 -0.77
N THR A 107 20.33 -8.43 0.32
CA THR A 107 20.89 -8.35 1.68
C THR A 107 20.52 -9.59 2.49
N PRO A 108 21.40 -10.12 3.36
CA PRO A 108 21.10 -11.31 4.16
C PRO A 108 19.86 -11.11 5.05
N GLY A 109 19.76 -9.98 5.75
CA GLY A 109 18.57 -9.69 6.57
C GLY A 109 17.27 -9.55 5.75
N GLY A 110 17.36 -9.14 4.49
CA GLY A 110 16.21 -9.11 3.59
C GLY A 110 15.76 -10.51 3.16
N ILE A 111 16.69 -11.44 2.98
CA ILE A 111 16.41 -12.86 2.73
C ILE A 111 15.71 -13.49 3.94
N GLU A 112 16.21 -13.24 5.16
CA GLU A 112 15.56 -13.71 6.39
C GLU A 112 14.13 -13.22 6.56
N VAL A 113 13.83 -11.98 6.13
CA VAL A 113 12.45 -11.46 6.10
C VAL A 113 11.58 -12.28 5.15
N ILE A 114 12.10 -12.64 3.97
CA ILE A 114 11.36 -13.48 3.02
C ILE A 114 11.10 -14.86 3.63
N LEU A 115 12.12 -15.51 4.20
CA LEU A 115 11.99 -16.83 4.82
C LEU A 115 10.93 -16.82 5.93
N ARG A 116 10.97 -15.83 6.83
CA ARG A 116 9.94 -15.69 7.89
C ARG A 116 8.53 -15.49 7.32
N ARG A 117 8.38 -14.78 6.19
CA ARG A 117 7.08 -14.59 5.53
C ARG A 117 6.58 -15.87 4.85
N MET A 118 7.50 -16.68 4.28
CA MET A 118 7.18 -17.99 3.71
C MET A 118 6.75 -18.97 4.80
N LEU A 119 7.49 -19.05 5.90
CA LEU A 119 7.14 -19.90 7.06
C LEU A 119 5.78 -19.52 7.66
N LYS A 120 5.43 -18.24 7.67
CA LYS A 120 4.11 -17.76 8.10
C LYS A 120 3.00 -18.01 7.06
N GLY A 121 3.33 -18.38 5.82
CA GLY A 121 2.36 -18.60 4.75
C GLY A 121 1.69 -17.31 4.24
N ARG A 122 2.42 -16.18 4.17
CA ARG A 122 1.86 -14.93 3.61
C ARG A 122 1.63 -15.08 2.10
N LYS A 123 0.43 -14.74 1.62
CA LYS A 123 0.09 -14.74 0.18
C LYS A 123 1.03 -13.88 -0.67
N SER A 124 1.51 -12.77 -0.12
CA SER A 124 2.52 -11.91 -0.76
C SER A 124 3.79 -11.80 0.09
N LEU A 125 4.93 -12.09 -0.51
CA LEU A 125 6.24 -12.02 0.16
C LEU A 125 6.85 -10.62 0.08
N THR A 126 6.66 -9.92 -1.05
CA THR A 126 7.17 -8.56 -1.28
C THR A 126 6.17 -7.73 -2.07
N HIS A 127 6.45 -6.43 -2.22
CA HIS A 127 5.64 -5.49 -3.01
C HIS A 127 5.93 -5.55 -4.50
#